data_AF-A0A6B9TH09-F1
#
_entry.id   AF-A0A6B9TH09-F1
#
_cell.length_a   1.000
_cell.length_b   1.000
_cell.length_c   1.000
_cell.angle_alpha   90.00
_cell.angle_beta   90.00
_cell.angle_gamma   90.00
#
_symmetry.space_group_name_H-M   'P 1'
#
loop_
_entity.id
_entity.type
_entity.pdbx_description
1 polymer ?
#
loop_
_entity_poly.entity_id
_entity_poly.type
_entity_poly.pdbx_seq_one_letter_code
_entity_poly.pdbx_strand_id
1 'polypeptide(L)'
;MTVNYYIFALLAAFLFGVAPVFSKMGLEGVNPGVALTIRSSVITCVMLFWVMLMGGPDMLSEVTPRGWVFLALDGISAALLGQLFYYYALKSGEASIVVPLWHHSLSSHL
;
A
#
# COMPACT_ATOMS: atom_id res chain seq x y z
N MET A 1 -22.57 -13.63 11.55
CA MET A 1 -22.08 -12.37 12.12
C MET A 1 -21.93 -11.40 10.96
N THR A 2 -22.89 -10.49 10.73
CA THR A 2 -22.79 -9.50 9.65
C THR A 2 -21.72 -8.49 10.04
N VAL A 3 -20.55 -8.62 9.41
CA VAL A 3 -19.43 -7.72 9.60
C VAL A 3 -19.87 -6.34 9.13
N ASN A 4 -19.97 -5.37 10.04
CA ASN A 4 -20.44 -4.03 9.72
C ASN A 4 -19.33 -3.28 8.96
N TYR A 5 -19.38 -3.35 7.64
CA TYR A 5 -18.40 -2.76 6.73
C TYR A 5 -18.23 -1.25 6.93
N TYR A 6 -19.25 -0.55 7.45
CA TYR A 6 -19.15 0.87 7.77
C TYR A 6 -18.07 1.17 8.83
N ILE A 7 -17.88 0.28 9.81
CA ILE A 7 -16.89 0.47 10.88
C ILE A 7 -15.47 0.31 10.31
N PHE A 8 -15.24 -0.72 9.49
CA PHE A 8 -13.95 -0.92 8.82
C PHE A 8 -13.64 0.19 7.83
N ALA A 9 -14.65 0.69 7.10
CA ALA A 9 -14.49 1.81 6.18
C ALA A 9 -14.12 3.12 6.90
N LEU A 10 -14.75 3.41 8.04
CA LEU A 10 -14.42 4.57 8.87
C LEU A 10 -12.98 4.50 9.40
N LEU A 11 -12.59 3.34 9.93
CA LEU A 11 -11.24 3.14 10.43
C LEU A 11 -10.19 3.24 9.30
N ALA A 12 -10.49 2.65 8.14
CA ALA A 12 -9.65 2.74 6.95
C ALA A 12 -9.50 4.19 6.47
N ALA A 13 -10.58 4.97 6.40
CA ALA A 13 -10.55 6.37 6.00
C ALA A 13 -9.68 7.22 6.96
N PHE A 14 -9.77 6.98 8.26
CA PHE A 14 -8.93 7.65 9.24
C PHE A 14 -7.44 7.31 9.05
N LEU A 15 -7.10 6.02 8.96
CA LEU A 15 -5.72 5.57 8.72
C LEU A 15 -5.14 6.09 7.39
N PHE A 16 -5.94 6.06 6.31
CA PHE A 16 -5.55 6.58 5.00
C PHE A 16 -5.44 8.11 4.97
N GLY A 17 -6.16 8.83 5.84
CA GLY A 17 -6.04 10.29 5.95
C GLY A 17 -4.73 10.73 6.59
N VAL A 18 -4.25 10.02 7.61
CA VAL A 18 -3.02 10.39 8.34
C VAL A 18 -1.76 9.83 7.68
N ALA A 19 -1.83 8.67 7.00
CA ALA A 19 -0.67 8.03 6.38
C ALA A 19 0.11 8.90 5.37
N PRO A 20 -0.52 9.73 4.52
CA PRO A 20 0.18 10.67 3.63
C PRO A 20 0.96 11.74 4.38
N VAL A 21 0.48 12.17 5.55
CA VAL A 21 1.16 13.17 6.39
C VAL A 21 2.49 12.61 6.90
N PHE A 22 2.47 11.39 7.46
CA PHE A 22 3.70 10.70 7.87
C PHE A 22 4.63 10.41 6.70
N SER A 23 4.09 10.00 5.55
CA SER A 23 4.88 9.76 4.34
C SER A 23 5.56 11.03 3.85
N LYS A 24 4.87 12.16 3.86
CA LYS A 24 5.42 13.45 3.44
C LYS A 24 6.55 13.91 4.36
N MET A 25 6.39 13.78 5.68
CA MET A 25 7.46 14.07 6.64
C MET A 25 8.66 13.14 6.46
N GLY A 26 8.44 11.84 6.22
CA GLY A 26 9.52 10.87 5.98
C GLY A 26 10.23 11.01 4.63
N LEU A 27 9.63 11.75 3.69
CA LEU A 27 10.20 12.06 2.38
C LEU A 27 11.12 13.29 2.40
N GLU A 28 11.12 14.08 3.48
CA GLU A 28 11.98 15.26 3.61
C GLU A 28 13.46 14.85 3.60
N GLY A 29 14.20 15.34 2.60
CA GLY A 29 15.63 15.05 2.45
C GLY A 29 15.98 13.66 1.90
N VAL A 30 15.01 12.76 1.68
CA VAL A 30 15.26 11.39 1.20
C VAL A 30 14.79 11.21 -0.25
N ASN A 31 15.45 10.34 -1.01
CA ASN A 31 14.99 9.98 -2.36
C ASN A 31 13.71 9.12 -2.26
N PRO A 32 12.65 9.41 -3.04
CA PRO A 32 11.42 8.62 -3.09
C PRO A 32 11.64 7.10 -3.21
N GLY A 33 12.62 6.67 -4.00
CA GLY A 33 12.95 5.25 -4.15
C GLY A 33 13.43 4.63 -2.83
N VAL A 34 14.28 5.34 -2.08
CA VAL A 34 14.80 4.88 -0.78
C VAL A 34 13.67 4.86 0.27
N ALA A 35 12.84 5.91 0.31
CA ALA A 35 11.69 5.96 1.21
C ALA A 35 10.70 4.82 0.95
N LEU A 36 10.47 4.50 -0.33
CA LEU A 36 9.62 3.39 -0.75
C LEU A 36 10.22 2.04 -0.34
N THR A 37 11.53 1.83 -0.54
CA THR A 37 12.21 0.61 -0.10
C THR A 37 12.07 0.41 1.41
N ILE A 38 12.32 1.45 2.22
CA ILE A 38 12.19 1.37 3.69
C ILE A 38 10.74 1.01 4.07
N ARG A 39 9.76 1.70 3.49
CA ARG A 39 8.34 1.45 3.77
C ARG A 39 7.95 0.01 3.44
N SER A 40 8.35 -0.47 2.27
CA SER A 40 8.05 -1.83 1.81
C SER A 40 8.75 -2.88 2.66
N SER A 41 10.03 -2.68 3.03
CA SER A 41 10.74 -3.60 3.92
C SER A 41 10.05 -3.75 5.28
N VAL A 42 9.60 -2.64 5.89
CA VAL A 42 8.87 -2.69 7.17
C VAL A 42 7.56 -3.46 7.02
N ILE A 43 6.78 -3.17 5.99
CA ILE A 43 5.51 -3.87 5.71
C ILE A 43 5.74 -5.36 5.45
N THR A 44 6.75 -5.71 4.65
CA THR A 44 7.10 -7.10 4.36
C THR A 44 7.46 -7.86 5.63
N CYS A 45 8.26 -7.28 6.53
CA CYS A 45 8.60 -7.90 7.81
C CYS A 45 7.36 -8.14 8.68
N VAL A 46 6.47 -7.15 8.79
CA VAL A 46 5.23 -7.28 9.58
C VAL A 46 4.31 -8.35 8.99
N MET A 47 4.15 -8.38 7.66
CA MET A 47 3.33 -9.37 6.97
C MET A 47 3.91 -10.79 7.08
N LEU A 48 5.23 -10.95 6.95
CA LEU A 48 5.90 -12.23 7.16
C LEU A 48 5.67 -12.75 8.59
N PHE A 49 5.82 -11.88 9.59
CA PHE A 49 5.56 -12.24 10.97
C PHE A 49 4.10 -12.66 11.18
N TRP A 50 3.15 -11.93 10.59
CA TRP A 50 1.73 -12.29 10.64
C TRP A 50 1.44 -13.67 10.03
N VAL A 51 2.00 -13.96 8.86
CA VAL A 51 1.83 -15.27 8.19
C VAL A 51 2.42 -16.41 9.03
N MET A 52 3.57 -16.18 9.67
CA MET A 52 4.16 -17.15 10.59
C MET A 52 3.24 -17.46 11.78
N LEU A 53 2.51 -16.47 12.30
CA LEU A 53 1.56 -16.67 13.39
C LEU A 53 0.27 -17.38 12.96
N MET A 54 -0.19 -17.17 11.72
CA MET A 54 -1.52 -17.65 11.26
C MET A 54 -1.54 -19.10 10.79
N GLY A 55 -0.40 -19.67 10.38
CA GLY A 55 -0.38 -21.03 9.82
C GLY A 55 0.90 -21.44 9.10
N GLY A 56 1.89 -20.54 9.00
CA GLY A 56 3.20 -20.87 8.41
C GLY A 56 3.22 -20.86 6.88
N PRO A 57 4.32 -21.33 6.26
CA PRO A 57 4.52 -21.26 4.81
C PRO A 57 3.55 -22.13 4.00
N ASP A 58 2.83 -23.06 4.62
CA ASP A 58 1.87 -23.94 3.94
C ASP A 58 0.68 -23.16 3.36
N MET A 59 0.27 -22.03 3.97
CA MET A 59 -0.74 -21.14 3.39
C MET A 59 -0.30 -20.48 2.08
N LEU A 60 1.00 -20.29 1.86
CA LEU A 60 1.51 -19.78 0.58
C LEU A 60 1.44 -20.83 -0.53
N SER A 61 1.39 -22.12 -0.16
CA SER A 61 1.30 -23.24 -1.10
C SER A 61 -0.13 -23.48 -1.62
N GLU A 62 -1.15 -22.96 -0.94
CA GLU A 62 -2.55 -22.99 -1.42
C GLU A 62 -2.77 -22.08 -2.64
N VAL A 63 -1.86 -21.12 -2.88
CA VAL A 63 -1.94 -20.21 -4.03
C VAL A 63 -1.45 -20.89 -5.29
N THR A 64 -2.36 -21.09 -6.24
CA THR A 64 -2.09 -21.65 -7.57
C THR A 64 -0.94 -20.90 -8.28
N PRO A 65 -0.07 -21.57 -9.07
CA PRO A 65 1.05 -20.93 -9.79
C PRO A 65 0.64 -19.77 -10.71
N ARG A 66 -0.58 -19.82 -11.28
CA ARG A 66 -1.14 -18.69 -12.04
C ARG A 66 -1.44 -17.48 -11.16
N GLY A 67 -1.91 -17.71 -9.94
CA GLY A 67 -2.16 -16.65 -8.95
C GLY A 67 -0.88 -15.91 -8.58
N TRP A 68 0.23 -16.64 -8.42
CA TRP A 68 1.55 -16.04 -8.20
C TRP A 68 1.97 -15.06 -9.30
N VAL A 69 1.73 -15.40 -10.57
CA VAL A 69 2.04 -14.50 -11.70
C VAL A 69 1.17 -13.25 -11.66
N PHE A 70 -0.14 -13.38 -11.45
CA PHE A 70 -1.03 -12.23 -11.35
C PHE A 70 -0.72 -11.34 -10.14
N LEU A 71 -0.40 -11.93 -8.98
CA LEU A 71 0.02 -11.21 -7.76
C LEU A 71 1.36 -10.48 -7.97
N ALA A 72 2.31 -11.11 -8.66
CA ALA A 72 3.57 -10.46 -9.00
C ALA A 72 3.36 -9.28 -9.97
N LEU A 73 2.50 -9.46 -10.98
CA LEU A 73 2.18 -8.41 -11.95
C LEU A 73 1.45 -7.22 -11.30
N ASP A 74 0.50 -7.52 -10.41
CA ASP A 74 -0.19 -6.54 -9.58
C ASP A 74 0.81 -5.81 -8.67
N GLY A 75 1.67 -6.53 -7.95
CA GLY A 75 2.69 -5.93 -7.10
C GLY A 75 3.65 -5.01 -7.86
N ILE A 76 4.08 -5.38 -9.05
CA ILE A 76 4.95 -4.52 -9.88
C ILE A 76 4.18 -3.27 -10.35
N SER A 77 2.93 -3.44 -10.76
CA SER A 77 2.12 -2.33 -11.29
C SER A 77 1.72 -1.36 -10.17
N ALA A 78 1.16 -1.87 -9.08
CA ALA A 78 0.65 -1.09 -7.96
C ALA A 78 1.77 -0.61 -7.03
N ALA A 79 2.67 -1.50 -6.58
CA ALA A 79 3.67 -1.17 -5.58
C ALA A 79 4.96 -0.59 -6.18
N LEU A 80 5.46 -1.11 -7.30
CA LEU A 80 6.73 -0.62 -7.86
C LEU A 80 6.52 0.66 -8.68
N LEU A 81 5.63 0.64 -9.67
CA LEU A 81 5.39 1.78 -10.55
C LEU A 81 4.46 2.80 -9.88
N GLY A 82 3.27 2.36 -9.44
CA GLY A 82 2.25 3.24 -8.85
C GLY A 82 2.73 4.01 -7.62
N GLN A 83 3.36 3.35 -6.65
CA GLN A 83 3.86 4.04 -5.46
C GLN A 83 5.08 4.90 -5.75
N LEU A 84 5.97 4.53 -6.67
CA LEU A 84 7.12 5.38 -6.99
C LEU A 84 6.67 6.74 -7.55
N PHE A 85 5.73 6.73 -8.51
CA PHE A 85 5.13 7.95 -9.04
C PHE A 85 4.32 8.72 -7.98
N TYR A 86 3.58 8.02 -7.12
CA TYR A 86 2.87 8.64 -5.99
C TYR A 86 3.83 9.35 -5.02
N TYR A 87 4.93 8.71 -4.62
CA TYR A 87 5.93 9.29 -3.74
C TYR A 87 6.65 10.47 -4.40
N TYR A 88 6.88 10.41 -5.71
CA TYR A 88 7.42 11.54 -6.48
C TYR A 88 6.45 12.73 -6.51
N ALA A 89 5.16 12.46 -6.75
CA ALA A 89 4.11 13.48 -6.71
C ALA A 89 3.95 14.08 -5.31
N LEU A 90 4.03 13.26 -4.25
CA LEU A 90 3.92 13.70 -2.87
C LEU A 90 5.12 14.55 -2.43
N LYS A 91 6.29 14.29 -3.00
CA LYS A 91 7.51 15.09 -2.78
C LYS A 91 7.44 16.44 -3.48
N SER A 92 6.92 16.48 -4.70
CA SER A 92 6.86 17.70 -5.53
C SER A 92 5.59 18.55 -5.30
N GLY A 93 4.54 17.97 -4.72
CA GLY A 93 3.23 18.60 -4.55
C GLY A 93 2.67 18.56 -3.13
N GLU A 94 1.54 19.22 -2.91
CA GLU A 94 0.84 19.15 -1.63
C GLU A 94 0.07 17.84 -1.48
N ALA A 95 0.22 17.19 -0.31
CA ALA A 95 -0.53 15.99 0.03
C ALA A 95 -2.05 16.21 -0.10
N SER A 96 -2.53 17.43 0.17
CA SER A 96 -3.94 17.82 0.02
C SER A 96 -4.48 17.72 -1.40
N ILE A 97 -3.62 17.71 -2.43
CA ILE A 97 -4.01 17.62 -3.85
C ILE A 97 -3.73 16.21 -4.39
N VAL A 98 -2.55 15.66 -4.07
CA VAL A 98 -2.11 14.35 -4.57
C VAL A 98 -2.98 13.20 -4.05
N VAL A 99 -3.42 13.26 -2.80
CA VAL A 99 -4.24 12.22 -2.16
C VAL A 99 -5.63 12.08 -2.82
N PRO A 100 -6.43 13.16 -2.98
CA PRO A 100 -7.72 13.05 -3.66
C PRO A 100 -7.59 12.72 -5.16
N LEU A 101 -6.55 13.20 -5.85
CA LEU A 101 -6.32 12.89 -7.26
C LEU A 101 -6.02 11.39 -7.47
N TRP A 102 -5.21 10.78 -6.59
CA TRP A 102 -4.92 9.35 -6.62
C TRP A 102 -6.18 8.50 -6.41
N HIS A 103 -7.05 8.91 -5.48
CA HIS A 103 -8.29 8.19 -5.19
C HIS A 103 -9.32 8.30 -6.33
N HIS A 104 -9.43 9.46 -6.97
CA HIS A 104 -10.37 9.68 -8.09
C HIS A 104 -10.01 8.86 -9.34
N SER A 105 -8.74 8.52 -9.55
CA SER A 105 -8.31 7.66 -10.66
C SER A 105 -8.73 6.20 -10.48
N LEU A 106 -9.02 5.74 -9.26
CA LEU A 106 -9.49 4.37 -9.03
C LEU A 106 -11.01 4.23 -9.21
N SER A 107 -11.79 5.30 -9.03
CA SER A 107 -13.27 5.23 -9.11
C SER A 107 -13.81 5.26 -10.54
N SER A 108 -12.99 5.51 -11.57
CA SER A 108 -13.44 5.55 -12.97
C SER A 108 -13.40 4.19 -13.67
N HIS A 109 -12.85 3.15 -13.03
CA HIS A 109 -12.64 1.83 -13.62
C HIS A 109 -13.36 0.66 -12.90
N LEU A 110 -14.19 0.97 -11.90
CA LEU A 110 -15.11 0.03 -11.22
C LEU A 110 -16.55 0.49 -11.43
#